data_AF-A0A965BZ85-F1
#
_entry.id   AF-A0A965BZ85-F1
#
_cell.length_a   1.000
_cell.length_b   1.000
_cell.length_c   1.000
_cell.angle_alpha   90.00
_cell.angle_beta   90.00
_cell.angle_gamma   90.00
#
_symmetry.space_group_name_H-M   'P 1'
#
loop_
_entity.id
_entity.type
_entity.pdbx_description
1 polymer ?
#
loop_
_entity_poly.entity_id
_entity_poly.type
_entity_poly.pdbx_seq_one_letter_code
_entity_poly.pdbx_strand_id
1 'polypeptide(L)'
;KHDFGEDETGHQMKYYRRGGGYNLDAGSSELMIKGEIGLLQYDRIKHFVADGALLHDGTIVPADLIILATGYFPQREMIRRTMGDAMAEKIGPVWGIAPDGELNNMYKRTPQQGLWFISGGLAVCRINSKFLALQIKAMELGLLKPLS
;
A
#
# COMPACT_ATOMS: atom_id res chain seq x y z
N LYS A 1 9.94 -4.79 19.22
CA LYS A 1 10.92 -5.16 18.17
C LYS A 1 11.07 -3.95 17.25
N HIS A 2 12.26 -3.36 17.13
CA HIS A 2 12.51 -2.30 16.16
C HIS A 2 12.59 -2.90 14.75
N ASP A 3 12.00 -2.23 13.76
CA ASP A 3 11.94 -2.68 12.37
C ASP A 3 12.65 -1.64 11.47
N PHE A 4 13.84 -1.99 10.99
CA PHE A 4 14.65 -1.16 10.09
C PHE A 4 14.36 -1.41 8.60
N GLY A 5 13.30 -2.15 8.28
CA GLY A 5 13.03 -2.61 6.93
C GLY A 5 13.92 -3.78 6.51
N GLU A 6 13.56 -4.39 5.39
CA GLU A 6 14.34 -5.45 4.76
C GLU A 6 15.71 -4.90 4.32
N ASP A 7 16.77 -5.67 4.58
CA ASP A 7 18.17 -5.29 4.33
C ASP A 7 18.61 -3.97 4.99
N GLU A 8 17.97 -3.57 6.10
CA GLU A 8 18.26 -2.33 6.84
C GLU A 8 18.10 -1.04 6.01
N THR A 9 17.30 -1.11 4.94
CA THR A 9 17.12 -0.01 3.98
C THR A 9 16.09 1.05 4.39
N GLY A 10 15.56 0.94 5.61
CA GLY A 10 14.71 1.95 6.23
C GLY A 10 13.29 2.06 5.65
N HIS A 11 12.60 3.12 6.09
CA HIS A 11 11.18 3.33 5.80
C HIS A 11 10.87 3.47 4.31
N GLN A 12 11.74 4.13 3.54
CA GLN A 12 11.50 4.44 2.14
C GLN A 12 11.48 3.17 1.29
N MET A 13 12.45 2.27 1.49
CA MET A 13 12.47 1.01 0.77
C MET A 13 11.41 0.03 1.26
N LYS A 14 11.04 0.09 2.55
CA LYS A 14 9.86 -0.63 3.05
C LYS A 14 8.57 -0.18 2.35
N TYR A 15 8.40 1.13 2.13
CA TYR A 15 7.29 1.67 1.37
C TYR A 15 7.30 1.20 -0.09
N TYR A 16 8.45 1.18 -0.77
CA TYR A 16 8.49 0.68 -2.14
C TYR A 16 8.22 -0.82 -2.25
N ARG A 17 8.69 -1.64 -1.29
CA ARG A 17 8.43 -3.08 -1.29
C ARG A 17 6.98 -3.45 -0.93
N ARG A 18 6.36 -2.75 0.02
CA ARG A 18 5.06 -3.14 0.60
C ARG A 18 3.90 -2.18 0.36
N GLY A 19 4.19 -0.92 0.04
CA GLY A 19 3.18 0.15 -0.09
C GLY A 19 2.63 0.66 1.24
N GLY A 20 3.18 0.23 2.38
CA GLY A 20 2.68 0.61 3.71
C GLY A 20 3.37 -0.13 4.86
N GLY A 21 2.71 -0.16 6.01
CA GLY A 21 3.16 -0.89 7.20
C GLY A 21 4.21 -0.17 8.04
N TYR A 22 4.27 1.16 7.96
CA TYR A 22 5.13 2.02 8.77
C TYR A 22 4.29 3.12 9.42
N ASN A 23 4.79 3.65 10.53
CA ASN A 23 4.25 4.84 11.15
C ASN A 23 5.00 6.06 10.62
N LEU A 24 4.28 7.09 10.19
CA LEU A 24 4.84 8.44 10.04
C LEU A 24 4.39 9.21 11.26
N ASP A 25 5.35 9.47 12.16
CA ASP A 25 4.99 10.13 13.39
C ASP A 25 4.50 11.57 13.13
N ALA A 26 3.28 11.82 13.56
CA ALA A 26 2.66 13.15 13.55
C ALA A 26 2.36 13.62 14.99
N GLY A 27 3.06 13.06 15.99
CA GLY A 27 2.94 13.39 17.41
C GLY A 27 2.35 12.27 18.27
N SER A 28 1.80 11.20 17.66
CA SER A 28 1.24 10.07 18.41
C SER A 28 2.31 9.27 19.16
N SER A 29 3.54 9.22 18.65
CA SER A 29 4.62 8.46 19.28
C SER A 29 5.01 9.07 20.62
N GLU A 30 5.07 10.41 20.71
CA GLU A 30 5.35 11.13 21.95
C GLU A 30 4.28 10.87 23.01
N LEU A 31 2.99 10.90 22.62
CA LEU A 31 1.87 10.61 23.53
C LEU A 31 1.92 9.16 24.04
N MET A 32 2.33 8.21 23.20
CA MET A 32 2.52 6.82 23.60
C MET A 32 3.70 6.66 24.57
N ILE A 33 4.80 7.37 24.34
CA ILE A 33 5.98 7.39 25.24
C ILE A 33 5.61 7.96 26.62
N LYS A 34 4.78 9.02 26.66
CA LYS A 34 4.26 9.62 27.89
C LYS A 34 3.19 8.78 28.60
N GLY A 35 2.69 7.73 27.96
CA GLY A 35 1.60 6.90 28.49
C GLY A 35 0.22 7.55 28.40
N GLU A 36 0.07 8.62 27.62
CA GLU A 36 -1.22 9.30 27.41
C GLU A 36 -2.13 8.53 26.45
N ILE A 37 -1.56 7.67 25.60
CA ILE A 37 -2.30 6.74 24.74
C ILE A 37 -1.85 5.31 25.06
N GLY A 38 -2.83 4.45 25.35
CA GLY A 38 -2.61 3.02 25.58
C GLY A 38 -2.42 2.23 24.28
N LEU A 39 -1.65 1.15 24.34
CA LEU A 39 -1.47 0.21 23.22
C LEU A 39 -2.13 -1.14 23.56
N LEU A 40 -3.17 -1.49 22.80
CA LEU A 40 -3.81 -2.80 22.85
C LEU A 40 -3.47 -3.57 21.57
N GLN A 41 -2.85 -4.74 21.70
CA GLN A 41 -2.58 -5.60 20.55
C GLN A 41 -3.88 -6.20 20.02
N TYR A 42 -4.08 -6.11 18.70
CA TYR A 42 -5.32 -6.56 18.04
C TYR A 42 -5.59 -8.05 18.23
N ASP A 43 -4.53 -8.88 18.28
CA ASP A 43 -4.62 -10.33 18.51
C ASP A 43 -5.18 -10.72 19.88
N ARG A 44 -5.24 -9.78 20.82
CA ARG A 44 -5.90 -9.98 22.11
C ARG A 44 -7.42 -9.81 22.03
N ILE A 45 -7.91 -9.10 21.02
CA ILE A 45 -9.33 -8.80 20.84
C ILE A 45 -10.02 -10.00 20.18
N LYS A 46 -11.02 -10.55 20.87
CA LYS A 46 -11.84 -11.65 20.37
C LYS A 46 -12.91 -11.16 19.39
N HIS A 47 -13.69 -10.16 19.79
CA HIS A 47 -14.64 -9.43 18.93
C HIS A 47 -15.12 -8.16 19.63
N PHE A 48 -15.79 -7.27 18.90
CA PHE A 48 -16.43 -6.09 19.47
C PHE A 48 -17.79 -6.46 20.11
N VAL A 49 -18.16 -5.74 21.16
CA VAL A 49 -19.42 -5.85 21.90
C VAL A 49 -20.00 -4.44 22.12
N ALA A 50 -21.24 -4.35 22.61
CA ALA A 50 -21.92 -3.07 22.81
C ALA A 50 -21.10 -2.10 23.71
N ASP A 51 -20.40 -2.64 24.71
CA ASP A 51 -19.64 -1.85 25.69
C ASP A 51 -18.16 -1.62 25.30
N GLY A 52 -17.70 -2.13 24.15
CA GLY A 52 -16.30 -1.96 23.70
C GLY A 52 -15.68 -3.19 23.04
N ALA A 53 -14.43 -3.52 23.39
CA ALA A 53 -13.70 -4.66 22.83
C ALA A 53 -13.56 -5.80 23.85
N LEU A 54 -14.13 -6.97 23.53
CA LEU A 54 -13.98 -8.17 24.35
C LEU A 54 -12.66 -8.87 24.01
N LEU A 55 -11.84 -9.12 25.03
CA LEU A 55 -10.57 -9.82 24.89
C LEU A 55 -10.75 -11.35 25.02
N HIS A 56 -9.73 -12.11 24.60
CA HIS A 56 -9.72 -13.56 24.73
C HIS A 56 -9.76 -14.07 26.19
N ASP A 57 -9.29 -13.26 27.14
CA ASP A 57 -9.32 -13.57 28.57
C ASP A 57 -10.67 -13.23 29.25
N GLY A 58 -11.63 -12.71 28.48
CA GLY A 58 -12.95 -12.32 28.98
C GLY A 58 -13.05 -10.85 29.45
N THR A 59 -11.94 -10.12 29.51
CA THR A 59 -11.93 -8.69 29.85
C THR A 59 -12.62 -7.88 28.76
N ILE A 60 -13.41 -6.87 29.15
CA ILE A 60 -13.91 -5.85 28.22
C ILE A 60 -13.05 -4.60 28.39
N VAL A 61 -12.47 -4.13 27.29
CA VAL A 61 -11.85 -2.80 27.21
C VAL A 61 -12.96 -1.82 26.79
N PRO A 62 -13.42 -0.92 27.69
CA PRO A 62 -14.53 -0.04 27.38
C PRO A 62 -14.18 0.96 26.28
N ALA A 63 -15.13 1.23 25.39
CA ALA A 63 -14.99 2.26 24.37
C ALA A 63 -16.35 2.84 23.96
N ASP A 64 -16.48 4.16 24.01
CA ASP A 64 -17.68 4.86 23.51
C ASP A 64 -17.71 4.94 21.97
N LEU A 65 -16.54 4.85 21.33
CA LEU A 65 -16.38 4.88 19.87
C LEU A 65 -15.25 3.96 19.42
N ILE A 66 -15.50 3.17 18.37
CA ILE A 66 -14.49 2.35 17.71
C ILE A 66 -14.32 2.85 16.27
N ILE A 67 -13.08 3.22 15.92
CA ILE A 67 -12.72 3.65 14.56
C ILE A 67 -11.90 2.55 13.89
N LEU A 68 -12.43 1.98 12.81
CA LEU A 68 -11.75 0.93 12.04
C LEU A 68 -10.83 1.54 10.98
N ALA A 69 -9.58 1.80 11.36
CA ALA A 69 -8.54 2.27 10.45
C ALA A 69 -7.81 1.09 9.74
N THR A 70 -8.57 0.19 9.11
CA THR A 70 -8.08 -1.11 8.58
C THR A 70 -7.30 -1.02 7.25
N GLY A 71 -6.93 0.18 6.82
CA GLY A 71 -6.17 0.42 5.59
C GLY A 71 -6.99 0.24 4.31
N TYR A 72 -6.27 0.02 3.20
CA TYR A 72 -6.83 -0.05 1.85
C TYR A 72 -6.47 -1.37 1.17
N PHE A 73 -7.30 -1.80 0.22
CA PHE A 73 -6.94 -2.89 -0.67
C PHE A 73 -5.81 -2.47 -1.64
N PRO A 74 -4.94 -3.41 -2.06
CA PRO A 74 -3.93 -3.14 -3.07
C PRO A 74 -4.57 -2.81 -4.43
N GLN A 75 -3.87 -2.11 -5.32
CA GLN A 75 -4.43 -1.72 -6.63
C GLN A 75 -4.85 -2.93 -7.47
N ARG A 76 -4.19 -4.09 -7.31
CA ARG A 76 -4.60 -5.34 -7.95
C ARG A 76 -6.04 -5.74 -7.64
N GLU A 77 -6.51 -5.50 -6.42
CA GLU A 77 -7.90 -5.80 -6.04
C GLU A 77 -8.89 -4.88 -6.75
N MET A 78 -8.52 -3.61 -6.98
CA MET A 78 -9.34 -2.70 -7.77
C MET A 78 -9.47 -3.18 -9.22
N ILE A 79 -8.38 -3.63 -9.85
CA ILE A 79 -8.41 -4.27 -11.18
C ILE A 79 -9.32 -5.49 -11.16
N ARG A 80 -9.15 -6.37 -10.18
CA ARG A 80 -9.92 -7.61 -10.05
C ARG A 80 -11.43 -7.33 -9.97
N ARG A 81 -11.84 -6.34 -9.16
CA ARG A 81 -13.25 -5.95 -8.99
C ARG A 81 -13.84 -5.25 -10.22
N THR A 82 -13.04 -4.52 -10.98
CA THR A 82 -13.53 -3.68 -12.09
C THR A 82 -13.41 -4.36 -13.45
N MET A 83 -12.40 -5.21 -13.65
CA MET A 83 -12.03 -5.81 -14.93
C MET A 83 -11.95 -7.35 -14.87
N GLY A 84 -12.18 -7.95 -13.70
CA GLY A 84 -12.20 -9.40 -13.49
C GLY A 84 -10.84 -10.03 -13.20
N ASP A 85 -10.88 -11.28 -12.72
CA ASP A 85 -9.69 -12.02 -12.29
C ASP A 85 -8.70 -12.24 -13.44
N ALA A 86 -9.19 -12.55 -14.64
CA ALA A 86 -8.33 -12.74 -15.82
C ALA A 86 -7.49 -11.50 -16.15
N MET A 87 -8.03 -10.30 -15.95
CA MET A 87 -7.29 -9.05 -16.16
C MET A 87 -6.26 -8.82 -15.05
N ALA A 88 -6.63 -9.08 -13.79
CA ALA A 88 -5.70 -8.99 -12.67
C ALA A 88 -4.51 -9.94 -12.84
N GLU A 89 -4.76 -11.17 -13.30
CA GLU A 89 -3.70 -12.14 -13.62
C GLU A 89 -2.84 -11.67 -14.80
N LYS A 90 -3.46 -11.19 -15.87
CA LYS A 90 -2.73 -10.68 -17.05
C LYS A 90 -1.77 -9.55 -16.69
N ILE A 91 -2.22 -8.60 -15.88
CA ILE A 91 -1.39 -7.44 -15.49
C ILE A 91 -0.30 -7.85 -14.50
N GLY A 92 -0.62 -8.73 -13.55
CA GLY A 92 0.30 -9.14 -12.50
C GLY A 92 0.30 -8.20 -11.27
N PRO A 93 1.38 -8.18 -10.48
CA PRO A 93 1.49 -7.31 -9.31
C PRO A 93 1.46 -5.83 -9.71
N VAL A 94 0.84 -4.98 -8.89
CA VAL A 94 0.93 -3.53 -9.01
C VAL A 94 1.47 -3.02 -7.69
N TRP A 95 2.56 -2.25 -7.74
CA TRP A 95 3.40 -1.90 -6.59
C TRP A 95 4.28 -3.06 -6.10
N GLY A 96 5.30 -2.74 -5.30
CA GLY A 96 6.37 -3.68 -4.90
C GLY A 96 7.54 -3.68 -5.88
N ILE A 97 8.73 -4.07 -5.43
CA ILE A 97 9.93 -4.14 -6.26
C ILE A 97 9.93 -5.43 -7.08
N ALA A 98 10.10 -5.31 -8.39
CA ALA A 98 10.21 -6.43 -9.34
C ALA A 98 11.66 -6.93 -9.41
N PRO A 99 11.92 -8.10 -10.03
CA PRO A 99 13.29 -8.64 -10.18
C PRO A 99 14.25 -7.71 -10.95
N ASP A 100 13.73 -6.80 -11.77
CA ASP A 100 14.49 -5.77 -12.48
C ASP A 100 14.91 -4.59 -11.58
N GLY A 101 14.50 -4.59 -10.31
CA GLY A 101 14.76 -3.52 -9.34
C GLY A 101 13.76 -2.36 -9.40
N GLU A 102 12.82 -2.37 -10.36
CA GLU A 102 11.84 -1.31 -10.55
C GLU A 102 10.51 -1.64 -9.87
N LEU A 103 9.62 -0.65 -9.70
CA LEU A 103 8.28 -0.92 -9.21
C LEU A 103 7.45 -1.75 -10.22
N ASN A 104 6.73 -2.75 -9.74
CA ASN A 104 5.83 -3.57 -10.55
C ASN A 104 4.71 -2.72 -11.17
N ASN A 105 4.61 -2.75 -12.51
CA ASN A 105 3.58 -2.10 -13.32
C ASN A 105 3.29 -0.61 -13.04
N MET A 106 4.16 0.08 -12.30
CA MET A 106 4.03 1.48 -11.95
C MET A 106 4.80 2.34 -12.94
N TYR A 107 4.16 3.38 -13.48
CA TYR A 107 4.79 4.36 -14.39
C TYR A 107 5.41 3.78 -15.68
N LYS A 108 5.02 2.55 -16.04
CA LYS A 108 5.50 1.83 -17.20
C LYS A 108 4.36 1.16 -17.95
N ARG A 109 4.61 0.77 -19.20
CA ARG A 109 3.69 -0.08 -19.98
C ARG A 109 3.36 -1.35 -19.18
N THR A 110 2.10 -1.75 -19.19
CA THR A 110 1.65 -3.00 -18.55
C THR A 110 1.36 -4.07 -19.61
N PRO A 111 1.26 -5.36 -19.24
CA PRO A 111 0.84 -6.41 -20.18
C PRO A 111 -0.54 -6.17 -20.81
N GLN A 112 -1.38 -5.34 -20.20
CA GLN A 112 -2.63 -4.87 -20.79
C GLN A 112 -2.41 -3.56 -21.56
N GLN A 113 -2.53 -3.61 -22.88
CA GLN A 113 -2.46 -2.41 -23.71
C GLN A 113 -3.55 -1.40 -23.33
N GLY A 114 -3.18 -0.11 -23.34
CA GLY A 114 -4.10 0.98 -23.00
C GLY A 114 -4.27 1.22 -21.49
N LEU A 115 -3.55 0.50 -20.63
CA LEU A 115 -3.65 0.64 -19.18
C LEU A 115 -2.29 0.92 -18.54
N TRP A 116 -2.26 1.95 -17.68
CA TRP A 116 -1.09 2.41 -16.95
C TRP A 116 -1.47 2.82 -15.53
N PHE A 117 -0.51 2.72 -14.61
CA PHE A 117 -0.70 3.09 -13.21
C PHE A 117 0.19 4.26 -12.78
N ILE A 118 -0.43 5.21 -12.09
CA ILE A 118 0.22 6.31 -11.35
C ILE A 118 -0.35 6.32 -9.93
N SER A 119 0.52 6.32 -8.93
CA SER A 119 0.18 6.14 -7.52
C SER A 119 1.38 6.45 -6.64
N GLY A 120 1.13 6.76 -5.37
CA GLY A 120 2.12 7.10 -4.38
C GLY A 120 2.20 8.60 -4.11
N GLY A 121 3.23 9.00 -3.36
CA GLY A 121 3.40 10.40 -2.95
C GLY A 121 3.70 11.36 -4.11
N LEU A 122 3.44 12.65 -3.89
CA LEU A 122 3.62 13.72 -4.88
C LEU A 122 5.02 13.72 -5.52
N ALA A 123 6.08 13.44 -4.73
CA ALA A 123 7.45 13.39 -5.23
C ALA A 123 7.63 12.31 -6.32
N VAL A 124 7.14 11.09 -6.08
CA VAL A 124 7.26 9.96 -7.02
C VAL A 124 6.39 10.21 -8.25
N CYS A 125 5.16 10.68 -8.06
CA CYS A 125 4.24 11.01 -9.16
C CYS A 125 4.80 12.13 -10.05
N ARG A 126 5.35 13.19 -9.46
CA ARG A 126 5.94 14.32 -10.19
C ARG A 126 7.09 13.88 -11.08
N ILE A 127 8.00 13.06 -10.55
CA ILE A 127 9.16 12.58 -11.30
C ILE A 127 8.70 11.65 -12.44
N ASN A 128 7.82 10.69 -12.14
CA ASN A 128 7.55 9.60 -13.06
C ASN A 128 6.45 9.87 -14.09
N SER A 129 5.57 10.83 -13.85
CA SER A 129 4.53 11.24 -14.82
C SER A 129 5.10 11.65 -16.17
N LYS A 130 6.25 12.34 -16.20
CA LYS A 130 6.94 12.72 -17.45
C LYS A 130 7.39 11.49 -18.24
N PHE A 131 8.00 10.50 -17.59
CA PHE A 131 8.45 9.28 -18.25
C PHE A 131 7.28 8.46 -18.79
N LEU A 132 6.19 8.37 -18.04
CA LEU A 132 4.97 7.71 -18.52
C LEU A 132 4.37 8.43 -19.74
N ALA A 133 4.28 9.77 -19.70
CA ALA A 133 3.76 10.56 -20.82
C ALA A 133 4.62 10.40 -22.09
N LEU A 134 5.95 10.36 -21.95
CA LEU A 134 6.86 10.12 -23.07
C LEU A 134 6.69 8.72 -23.67
N GLN A 135 6.49 7.69 -22.84
CA GLN A 135 6.20 6.33 -23.31
C GLN A 135 4.91 6.29 -24.12
N ILE A 136 3.82 6.89 -23.60
CA ILE A 136 2.53 6.99 -24.29
C ILE A 136 2.72 7.72 -25.62
N LYS A 137 3.38 8.89 -25.61
CA LYS A 137 3.64 9.65 -26.84
C LYS A 137 4.43 8.85 -27.88
N ALA A 138 5.44 8.10 -27.43
CA ALA A 138 6.22 7.24 -28.32
C ALA A 138 5.39 6.08 -28.90
N MET A 139 4.43 5.52 -28.15
CA MET A 139 3.49 4.53 -28.66
C MET A 139 2.56 5.12 -29.72
N GLU A 140 1.98 6.30 -29.46
CA GLU A 140 1.11 7.02 -30.41
C GLU A 140 1.84 7.38 -31.72
N LEU A 141 3.15 7.63 -31.65
CA LEU A 141 3.99 7.89 -32.81
C LEU A 141 4.52 6.60 -33.50
N GLY A 142 4.16 5.42 -33.01
CA GLY A 142 4.64 4.14 -33.54
C GLY A 142 6.13 3.84 -33.26
N LEU A 143 6.76 4.60 -32.36
CA LEU A 143 8.16 4.41 -31.96
C LEU A 143 8.35 3.30 -30.93
N LEU A 144 7.29 2.99 -30.16
CA LEU A 144 7.25 1.87 -29.22
C LEU A 144 6.12 0.91 -29.58
N LYS A 145 6.46 -0.38 -29.71
CA LYS A 145 5.48 -1.46 -29.90
C LYS A 145 4.88 -1.90 -28.55
N PRO A 146 3.74 -2.60 -28.55
CA PRO A 146 3.24 -3.26 -27.35
C PRO A 146 4.27 -4.18 -26.71
N LEU A 147 4.12 -4.43 -25.40
CA LEU A 147 4.90 -5.49 -24.73
C LEU A 147 4.53 -6.85 -25.34
N SER A 148 5.55 -7.67 -25.58
CA SER A 148 5.43 -9.06 -26.04
C SER A 148 4.95 -9.97 -24.93
#